data_AF-A0A1Z5KFI5-F1
#
_entry.id   AF-A0A1Z5KFI5-F1
#
_cell.length_a   1.000
_cell.length_b   1.000
_cell.length_c   1.000
_cell.angle_alpha   90.00
_cell.angle_beta   90.00
_cell.angle_gamma   90.00
#
_symmetry.space_group_name_H-M   'P 1'
#
loop_
_entity.id
_entity.type
_entity.pdbx_description
1 polymer ?
#
loop_
_entity_poly.entity_id
_entity_poly.type
_entity_poly.pdbx_seq_one_letter_code
_entity_poly.pdbx_strand_id
1 'polypeptide(L)'
;MIHSSHGAVALPLLVSIFRNDLCAAFSSPTRQPRRSLSHHMSDYAGYHATYDIDGTHIPVPEFYVPQALLDWGQAPLALEVVVSENEVRHVLTVLPETGCGLDNLEVLQRHETLGTPLWETNEIIAACVYVTPETSRVECVFALQQPDHRSRVVLNCDLQTGSLKKPISLYLERKISEISTEGRRADGGGLDARSVSGWIGPELRAMENSLNQKCIPRDLGTLEGNAKHTFGLPGSVTVAFDRDEKDLTLWISQACFDQCRWIELKCRNRKWEARSWLGTITS
;
A
#
# COMPACT_ATOMS: atom_id res chain seq x y z
N MET A 1 46.48 36.75 -40.16
CA MET A 1 46.00 37.70 -41.19
C MET A 1 44.52 37.88 -40.94
N ILE A 2 44.12 39.13 -40.67
CA ILE A 2 42.80 39.56 -40.23
C ILE A 2 41.80 39.45 -41.38
N HIS A 3 40.60 38.91 -41.14
CA HIS A 3 39.35 39.58 -41.51
C HIS A 3 38.16 39.01 -40.72
N SER A 4 37.61 39.91 -39.90
CA SER A 4 36.25 39.99 -39.36
C SER A 4 35.22 40.03 -40.51
N SER A 5 33.90 39.85 -40.35
CA SER A 5 32.97 40.36 -39.33
C SER A 5 31.53 39.91 -39.65
N HIS A 6 30.64 40.16 -38.67
CA HIS A 6 29.16 40.25 -38.70
C HIS A 6 28.42 38.92 -38.57
N GLY A 7 27.42 38.76 -37.69
CA GLY A 7 26.68 39.64 -36.80
C GLY A 7 25.42 38.85 -36.40
N ALA A 8 25.17 38.59 -35.11
CA ALA A 8 24.37 39.44 -34.21
C ALA A 8 22.90 38.95 -34.09
N VAL A 9 22.48 38.68 -32.82
CA VAL A 9 21.14 38.98 -32.24
C VAL A 9 20.01 37.99 -32.65
N ALA A 10 19.15 37.39 -31.80
CA ALA A 10 18.59 37.74 -30.50
C ALA A 10 18.12 36.49 -29.69
N LEU A 11 18.25 36.53 -28.37
CA LEU A 11 17.18 36.18 -27.40
C LEU A 11 16.45 37.51 -27.09
N PRO A 12 15.21 37.61 -26.55
CA PRO A 12 14.61 36.80 -25.47
C PRO A 12 13.04 36.70 -25.47
N LEU A 13 12.46 36.35 -24.29
CA LEU A 13 11.08 36.61 -23.80
C LEU A 13 9.95 35.70 -24.31
N LEU A 14 8.86 35.39 -23.58
CA LEU A 14 8.46 35.36 -22.17
C LEU A 14 6.97 34.95 -22.20
N VAL A 15 6.51 34.15 -21.23
CA VAL A 15 5.24 34.29 -20.47
C VAL A 15 3.90 34.38 -21.22
N SER A 16 3.00 33.43 -20.95
CA SER A 16 1.70 33.69 -20.25
C SER A 16 0.78 32.46 -20.27
N ILE A 17 0.39 31.96 -19.09
CA ILE A 17 -0.94 32.15 -18.47
C ILE A 17 -2.07 31.44 -19.24
N PHE A 18 -2.52 30.31 -18.69
CA PHE A 18 -3.95 30.07 -18.53
C PHE A 18 -4.21 29.63 -17.09
N ARG A 19 -4.58 30.61 -16.26
CA ARG A 19 -5.53 30.41 -15.17
C ARG A 19 -6.88 30.14 -15.84
N ASN A 20 -7.56 29.08 -15.42
CA ASN A 20 -9.01 29.04 -15.46
C ASN A 20 -9.47 28.59 -14.07
N ASP A 21 -9.73 29.59 -13.24
CA ASP A 21 -10.64 29.48 -12.11
C ASP A 21 -12.04 29.19 -12.67
N LEU A 22 -12.60 28.04 -12.33
CA LEU A 22 -14.03 27.82 -12.38
C LEU A 22 -14.47 27.35 -10.99
N CYS A 23 -14.88 28.33 -10.18
CA CYS A 23 -15.77 28.14 -9.06
C CYS A 23 -17.04 27.42 -9.54
N ALA A 24 -17.22 26.17 -9.14
CA ALA A 24 -18.52 25.52 -9.10
C ALA A 24 -18.86 25.23 -7.63
N ALA A 25 -19.79 26.01 -7.11
CA ALA A 25 -20.47 25.73 -5.85
C ALA A 25 -21.27 24.43 -6.02
N PHE A 26 -20.86 23.36 -5.34
CA PHE A 26 -21.67 22.15 -5.22
C PHE A 26 -22.28 22.06 -3.81
N SER A 27 -23.56 22.43 -3.80
CA SER A 27 -24.67 21.82 -3.08
C SER A 27 -24.35 20.67 -2.11
N SER A 28 -24.76 20.87 -0.85
CA SER A 28 -25.25 19.92 0.17
C SER A 28 -24.70 18.48 0.18
N PRO A 29 -24.19 17.99 1.33
CA PRO A 29 -23.69 16.63 1.43
C PRO A 29 -24.86 15.65 1.34
N THR A 30 -25.02 15.03 0.17
CA THR A 30 -25.69 13.74 0.08
C THR A 30 -24.91 12.80 0.99
N ARG A 31 -25.60 12.26 2.00
CA ARG A 31 -25.05 11.36 3.01
C ARG A 31 -24.42 10.18 2.28
N GLN A 32 -23.09 10.20 2.10
CA GLN A 32 -22.38 9.11 1.44
C GLN A 32 -22.62 7.81 2.24
N PRO A 33 -22.78 6.67 1.55
CA PRO A 33 -22.96 5.39 2.22
C PRO A 33 -21.78 5.16 3.17
N ARG A 34 -22.10 4.85 4.43
CA ARG A 34 -21.10 4.46 5.43
C ARG A 34 -20.38 3.22 4.90
N ARG A 35 -19.10 3.37 4.54
CA ARG A 35 -18.20 2.25 4.26
C ARG A 35 -17.74 1.74 5.64
N SER A 36 -18.35 0.67 6.16
CA SER A 36 -17.76 0.00 7.31
C SER A 36 -16.71 -0.99 6.81
N LEU A 37 -15.56 -1.02 7.49
CA LEU A 37 -14.53 -2.04 7.28
C LEU A 37 -14.89 -3.36 7.98
N SER A 38 -16.02 -3.37 8.69
CA SER A 38 -16.56 -4.50 9.44
C SER A 38 -17.12 -5.61 8.56
N HIS A 39 -16.31 -6.19 7.68
CA HIS A 39 -16.68 -7.38 6.92
C HIS A 39 -15.49 -8.33 6.83
N HIS A 40 -15.19 -8.96 7.97
CA HIS A 40 -14.28 -10.11 8.12
C HIS A 40 -14.76 -11.36 7.36
N MET A 41 -15.34 -11.23 6.17
CA MET A 41 -15.92 -12.34 5.43
C MET A 41 -15.80 -12.10 3.94
N SER A 42 -14.66 -11.65 3.43
CA SER A 42 -14.52 -11.25 2.02
C SER A 42 -13.26 -11.79 1.38
N ASP A 43 -13.28 -11.87 0.05
CA ASP A 43 -12.10 -12.23 -0.73
C ASP A 43 -11.53 -11.02 -1.45
N TYR A 44 -10.22 -11.00 -1.56
CA TYR A 44 -9.44 -9.98 -2.22
C TYR A 44 -8.41 -10.62 -3.15
N ALA A 45 -8.03 -9.89 -4.20
CA ALA A 45 -6.87 -10.22 -5.04
C ALA A 45 -6.04 -8.96 -5.27
N GLY A 46 -4.73 -9.11 -5.42
CA GLY A 46 -3.87 -7.95 -5.53
C GLY A 46 -2.39 -8.29 -5.63
N TYR A 47 -1.57 -7.32 -5.21
CA TYR A 47 -0.12 -7.44 -5.16
C TYR A 47 0.40 -7.39 -3.74
N HIS A 48 1.45 -8.17 -3.48
CA HIS A 48 2.27 -8.11 -2.28
C HIS A 48 3.70 -7.69 -2.65
N ALA A 49 4.11 -6.53 -2.15
CA ALA A 49 5.45 -6.00 -2.31
C ALA A 49 6.12 -5.83 -0.94
N THR A 50 7.45 -5.98 -0.92
CA THR A 50 8.27 -5.84 0.29
C THR A 50 9.22 -4.66 0.20
N TYR A 51 9.45 -3.99 1.33
CA TYR A 51 10.30 -2.82 1.43
C TYR A 51 11.21 -2.91 2.66
N ASP A 52 12.36 -2.27 2.59
CA ASP A 52 13.23 -2.05 3.75
C ASP A 52 12.69 -0.86 4.59
N ILE A 53 13.29 -0.64 5.76
CA ILE A 53 12.88 0.37 6.73
C ILE A 53 13.11 1.82 6.28
N ASP A 54 13.74 2.02 5.12
CA ASP A 54 13.94 3.30 4.45
C ASP A 54 13.00 3.50 3.25
N GLY A 55 12.08 2.55 3.03
CA GLY A 55 11.16 2.54 1.89
C GLY A 55 11.77 2.05 0.58
N THR A 56 13.01 1.55 0.58
CA THR A 56 13.60 0.94 -0.59
C THR A 56 12.90 -0.38 -0.90
N HIS A 57 12.46 -0.55 -2.15
CA HIS A 57 11.83 -1.79 -2.62
C HIS A 57 12.81 -2.97 -2.53
N ILE A 58 12.35 -4.07 -1.95
CA ILE A 58 13.07 -5.34 -1.89
C ILE A 58 12.52 -6.22 -3.02
N PRO A 59 13.36 -6.62 -3.99
CA PRO A 59 12.91 -7.41 -5.13
C PRO A 59 12.42 -8.79 -4.71
N VAL A 60 11.55 -9.39 -5.54
CA VAL A 60 11.12 -10.78 -5.37
C VAL A 60 12.36 -11.69 -5.39
N PRO A 61 12.54 -12.57 -4.40
CA PRO A 61 13.67 -13.48 -4.38
C PRO A 61 13.76 -14.31 -5.66
N GLU A 62 14.96 -14.38 -6.25
CA GLU A 62 15.19 -15.05 -7.54
C GLU A 62 14.76 -16.52 -7.56
N PHE A 63 14.82 -17.21 -6.42
CA PHE A 63 14.38 -18.61 -6.31
C PHE A 63 12.86 -18.80 -6.42
N TYR A 64 12.07 -17.73 -6.39
CA TYR A 64 10.64 -17.76 -6.73
C TYR A 64 10.38 -17.41 -8.20
N VAL A 65 11.37 -16.94 -8.95
CA VAL A 65 11.21 -16.43 -10.31
C VAL A 65 11.74 -17.47 -11.31
N PRO A 66 10.94 -17.91 -12.29
CA PRO A 66 11.43 -18.78 -13.36
C PRO A 66 12.66 -18.18 -14.05
N GLN A 67 13.67 -19.00 -14.32
CA GLN A 67 14.92 -18.56 -14.94
C GLN A 67 14.69 -17.78 -16.25
N ALA A 68 13.69 -18.15 -17.04
CA ALA A 68 13.34 -17.44 -18.27
C ALA A 68 12.97 -15.96 -18.02
N LEU A 69 12.22 -15.64 -16.96
CA LEU A 69 11.90 -14.25 -16.63
C LEU A 69 13.13 -13.48 -16.17
N LEU A 70 14.05 -14.13 -15.45
CA LEU A 70 15.33 -13.54 -15.05
C LEU A 70 16.16 -13.21 -16.30
N ASP A 71 16.28 -14.16 -17.23
CA ASP A 71 17.06 -14.03 -18.47
C ASP A 71 16.49 -12.92 -19.38
N TRP A 72 15.18 -12.69 -19.34
CA TRP A 72 14.52 -11.62 -20.10
C TRP A 72 14.52 -10.27 -19.40
N GLY A 73 15.02 -10.17 -18.16
CA GLY A 73 14.91 -8.96 -17.34
C GLY A 73 13.46 -8.60 -17.00
N GLN A 74 12.60 -9.61 -16.91
CA GLN A 74 11.16 -9.51 -16.63
C GLN A 74 10.81 -10.09 -15.25
N ALA A 75 11.75 -10.04 -14.30
CA ALA A 75 11.46 -10.40 -12.92
C ALA A 75 10.34 -9.50 -12.38
N PRO A 76 9.28 -10.06 -11.77
CA PRO A 76 8.18 -9.26 -11.26
C PRO A 76 8.63 -8.42 -10.06
N LEU A 77 8.01 -7.25 -9.91
CA LEU A 77 8.30 -6.35 -8.79
C LEU A 77 7.56 -6.76 -7.52
N ALA A 78 6.46 -7.50 -7.65
CA ALA A 78 5.62 -7.95 -6.56
C ALA A 78 5.04 -9.33 -6.90
N LEU A 79 4.59 -10.04 -5.87
CA LEU A 79 3.88 -11.30 -6.05
C LEU A 79 2.38 -11.03 -6.11
N GLU A 80 1.68 -11.74 -6.99
CA GLU A 80 0.22 -11.75 -7.01
C GLU A 80 -0.29 -12.51 -5.78
N VAL A 81 -1.35 -12.00 -5.16
CA VAL A 81 -1.96 -12.62 -3.98
C VAL A 81 -3.46 -12.73 -4.10
N VAL A 82 -4.01 -13.81 -3.56
CA VAL A 82 -5.44 -13.99 -3.30
C VAL A 82 -5.61 -14.19 -1.80
N VAL A 83 -6.42 -13.33 -1.20
CA VAL A 83 -6.65 -13.30 0.24
C VAL A 83 -8.11 -13.61 0.51
N SER A 84 -8.37 -14.55 1.40
CA SER A 84 -9.70 -14.88 1.86
C SER A 84 -9.76 -14.62 3.37
N GLU A 85 -10.56 -13.66 3.78
CA GLU A 85 -10.66 -13.25 5.18
C GLU A 85 -11.94 -13.82 5.80
N ASN A 86 -11.79 -14.67 6.81
CA ASN A 86 -12.83 -15.03 7.77
C ASN A 86 -12.30 -14.78 9.19
N GLU A 87 -12.66 -15.62 10.17
CA GLU A 87 -11.96 -15.71 11.47
C GLU A 87 -10.45 -15.94 11.31
N VAL A 88 -10.07 -16.66 10.24
CA VAL A 88 -8.70 -16.89 9.80
C VAL A 88 -8.53 -16.27 8.42
N ARG A 89 -7.38 -15.61 8.19
CA ARG A 89 -6.99 -15.13 6.87
C ARG A 89 -6.21 -16.21 6.15
N HIS A 90 -6.69 -16.60 4.98
CA HIS A 90 -5.99 -17.49 4.05
C HIS A 90 -5.33 -16.62 2.98
N VAL A 91 -4.01 -16.70 2.86
CA VAL A 91 -3.24 -15.99 1.84
C VAL A 91 -2.65 -17.02 0.88
N LEU A 92 -3.04 -16.91 -0.38
CA LEU A 92 -2.43 -17.64 -1.49
C LEU A 92 -1.51 -16.66 -2.21
N THR A 93 -0.21 -16.94 -2.22
CA THR A 93 0.76 -16.17 -2.99
C THR A 93 1.05 -16.94 -4.27
N VAL A 94 0.69 -16.34 -5.39
CA VAL A 94 0.85 -16.95 -6.72
C VAL A 94 2.29 -16.77 -7.16
N LEU A 95 2.95 -17.87 -7.52
CA LEU A 95 4.32 -17.82 -8.01
C LEU A 95 4.33 -17.43 -9.49
N PRO A 96 5.32 -16.62 -9.92
CA PRO A 96 5.47 -16.26 -11.33
C PRO A 96 5.69 -17.50 -12.19
N GLU A 97 5.03 -17.56 -13.34
CA GLU A 97 5.16 -18.65 -14.31
C GLU A 97 5.30 -18.12 -15.74
N THR A 98 5.85 -18.96 -16.63
CA THR A 98 6.01 -18.65 -18.07
C THR A 98 5.43 -19.76 -18.93
N GLY A 99 4.65 -19.42 -19.95
CA GLY A 99 4.08 -20.39 -20.88
C GLY A 99 2.78 -19.91 -21.51
N CYS A 100 2.29 -20.64 -22.51
CA CYS A 100 0.96 -20.43 -23.08
C CYS A 100 -0.05 -21.33 -22.35
N GLY A 101 -1.17 -20.77 -21.88
CA GLY A 101 -2.21 -21.55 -21.19
C GLY A 101 -1.80 -21.96 -19.77
N LEU A 102 -1.34 -20.97 -18.98
CA LEU A 102 -0.97 -21.17 -17.58
C LEU A 102 -2.20 -21.49 -16.74
N ASP A 103 -2.44 -22.79 -16.58
CA ASP A 103 -3.45 -23.39 -15.71
C ASP A 103 -2.75 -24.10 -14.54
N ASN A 104 -3.39 -24.13 -13.37
CA ASN A 104 -2.84 -24.74 -12.14
C ASN A 104 -1.57 -24.06 -11.62
N LEU A 105 -1.58 -22.73 -11.57
CA LEU A 105 -0.50 -21.91 -11.04
C LEU A 105 -0.02 -22.41 -9.67
N GLU A 106 1.30 -22.49 -9.51
CA GLU A 106 1.92 -22.80 -8.23
C GLU A 106 1.63 -21.68 -7.22
N VAL A 107 1.24 -22.08 -6.00
CA VAL A 107 0.94 -21.13 -4.92
C VAL A 107 1.61 -21.52 -3.62
N LEU A 108 2.06 -20.51 -2.88
CA LEU A 108 2.40 -20.64 -1.47
C LEU A 108 1.16 -20.32 -0.64
N GLN A 109 0.72 -21.27 0.17
CA GLN A 109 -0.41 -21.08 1.07
C GLN A 109 0.07 -20.73 2.49
N ARG A 110 -0.53 -19.69 3.07
CA ARG A 110 -0.32 -19.31 4.46
C ARG A 110 -1.66 -19.04 5.15
N HIS A 111 -1.74 -19.42 6.42
CA HIS A 111 -2.82 -19.02 7.31
C HIS A 111 -2.31 -17.98 8.30
N GLU A 112 -3.07 -16.90 8.47
CA GLU A 112 -2.79 -15.84 9.42
C GLU A 112 -4.00 -15.66 10.34
N THR A 113 -3.78 -15.70 11.65
CA THR A 113 -4.77 -15.22 12.61
C THR A 113 -4.80 -13.69 12.53
N LEU A 114 -5.97 -13.12 12.35
CA LEU A 114 -6.13 -11.67 12.42
C LEU A 114 -5.78 -11.21 13.84
N GLY A 115 -5.03 -10.11 13.95
CA GLY A 115 -4.75 -9.51 15.26
C GLY A 115 -6.02 -9.04 15.94
N THR A 116 -5.91 -8.60 17.20
CA THR A 116 -7.04 -7.92 17.84
C THR A 116 -7.24 -6.56 17.19
N PRO A 117 -8.47 -6.18 16.78
CA PRO A 117 -8.74 -4.85 16.28
C PRO A 117 -8.47 -3.85 17.40
N LEU A 118 -7.46 -3.01 17.20
CA LEU A 118 -7.11 -1.94 18.13
C LEU A 118 -8.01 -0.71 17.89
N TRP A 119 -8.41 -0.50 16.63
CA TRP A 119 -9.14 0.69 16.22
C TRP A 119 -9.77 0.51 14.83
N GLU A 120 -10.95 1.11 14.61
CA GLU A 120 -11.66 1.13 13.32
C GLU A 120 -12.41 2.47 13.12
N THR A 121 -12.51 2.94 11.88
CA THR A 121 -13.37 4.07 11.50
C THR A 121 -14.40 3.72 10.44
N ASN A 122 -15.53 4.43 10.51
CA ASN A 122 -16.59 4.42 9.50
C ASN A 122 -16.65 5.76 8.74
N GLU A 123 -15.48 6.30 8.38
CA GLU A 123 -15.33 7.58 7.69
C GLU A 123 -15.16 7.41 6.17
N ILE A 124 -15.06 8.53 5.44
CA ILE A 124 -14.90 8.54 3.97
C ILE A 124 -13.67 7.73 3.54
N ILE A 125 -12.56 7.96 4.23
CA ILE A 125 -11.39 7.08 4.19
C ILE A 125 -11.55 6.15 5.39
N ALA A 126 -11.94 4.91 5.20
CA ALA A 126 -12.02 3.98 6.33
C ALA A 126 -10.62 3.42 6.60
N ALA A 127 -10.26 3.26 7.88
CA ALA A 127 -9.10 2.47 8.24
C ALA A 127 -9.34 1.61 9.49
N CYS A 128 -8.59 0.50 9.56
CA CYS A 128 -8.61 -0.45 10.67
C CYS A 128 -7.17 -0.85 11.04
N VAL A 129 -6.93 -1.06 12.33
CA VAL A 129 -5.63 -1.45 12.87
C VAL A 129 -5.75 -2.77 13.61
N TYR A 130 -4.93 -3.74 13.24
CA TYR A 130 -4.78 -5.00 13.96
C TYR A 130 -3.40 -5.07 14.61
N VAL A 131 -3.36 -5.57 15.83
CA VAL A 131 -2.11 -5.84 16.54
C VAL A 131 -2.10 -7.29 17.00
N THR A 132 -0.98 -7.97 16.76
CA THR A 132 -0.68 -9.29 17.32
C THR A 132 0.41 -9.13 18.38
N PRO A 133 0.07 -9.04 19.68
CA PRO A 133 1.04 -8.73 20.73
C PRO A 133 2.21 -9.71 20.79
N GLU A 134 1.97 -10.99 20.50
CA GLU A 134 2.96 -12.06 20.59
C GLU A 134 4.06 -11.91 19.53
N THR A 135 3.68 -11.46 18.34
CA THR A 135 4.60 -11.28 17.21
C THR A 135 5.02 -9.82 17.03
N SER A 136 4.43 -8.91 17.81
CA SER A 136 4.64 -7.46 17.68
C SER A 136 4.39 -6.97 16.25
N ARG A 137 3.46 -7.63 15.57
CA ARG A 137 3.02 -7.33 14.21
C ARG A 137 1.87 -6.33 14.29
N VAL A 138 2.02 -5.24 13.55
CA VAL A 138 0.98 -4.23 13.40
C VAL A 138 0.56 -4.19 11.94
N GLU A 139 -0.74 -4.17 11.71
CA GLU A 139 -1.32 -4.14 10.39
C GLU A 139 -2.31 -2.98 10.30
N CYS A 140 -2.18 -2.15 9.28
CA CYS A 140 -3.08 -1.05 8.99
C CYS A 140 -3.70 -1.24 7.61
N VAL A 141 -5.03 -1.27 7.58
CA VAL A 141 -5.81 -1.43 6.36
C VAL A 141 -6.50 -0.10 6.06
N PHE A 142 -6.35 0.41 4.86
CA PHE A 142 -6.99 1.65 4.40
C PHE A 142 -7.86 1.36 3.17
N ALA A 143 -9.11 1.80 3.20
CA ALA A 143 -9.95 1.81 2.00
C ALA A 143 -9.43 2.86 1.00
N LEU A 144 -9.33 2.49 -0.27
CA LEU A 144 -8.90 3.38 -1.35
C LEU A 144 -10.11 4.09 -1.99
N GLN A 145 -9.81 5.03 -2.89
CA GLN A 145 -10.82 5.85 -3.59
C GLN A 145 -11.85 4.99 -4.32
N GLN A 146 -11.33 4.05 -5.12
CA GLN A 146 -12.16 3.13 -5.85
C GLN A 146 -12.88 2.22 -4.84
N PRO A 147 -14.20 2.04 -4.98
CA PRO A 147 -14.90 1.03 -4.20
C PRO A 147 -14.17 -0.30 -4.39
N ASP A 148 -14.19 -1.12 -3.35
CA ASP A 148 -13.55 -2.44 -3.33
C ASP A 148 -12.03 -2.46 -3.27
N HIS A 149 -11.34 -1.32 -3.37
CA HIS A 149 -9.89 -1.28 -3.28
C HIS A 149 -9.42 -0.95 -1.87
N ARG A 150 -8.31 -1.57 -1.44
CA ARG A 150 -7.66 -1.28 -0.17
C ARG A 150 -6.15 -1.35 -0.30
N SER A 151 -5.46 -0.57 0.54
CA SER A 151 -4.04 -0.78 0.84
C SER A 151 -3.94 -1.40 2.22
N ARG A 152 -3.04 -2.36 2.39
CA ARG A 152 -2.78 -3.00 3.68
C ARG A 152 -1.28 -2.99 3.94
N VAL A 153 -0.88 -2.34 5.02
CA VAL A 153 0.51 -2.15 5.42
C VAL A 153 0.77 -3.01 6.64
N VAL A 154 1.75 -3.90 6.56
CA VAL A 154 2.16 -4.78 7.67
C VAL A 154 3.56 -4.39 8.11
N LEU A 155 3.66 -4.06 9.39
CA LEU A 155 4.88 -3.67 10.07
C LEU A 155 5.21 -4.71 11.15
N ASN A 156 6.45 -5.19 11.16
CA ASN A 156 6.95 -6.04 12.23
C ASN A 156 7.80 -5.18 13.16
N CYS A 157 7.53 -5.19 14.47
CA CYS A 157 8.27 -4.39 15.43
C CYS A 157 9.10 -5.26 16.36
N ASP A 158 10.28 -4.80 16.75
CA ASP A 158 10.97 -5.30 17.92
C ASP A 158 10.60 -4.45 19.13
N LEU A 159 9.82 -5.00 20.06
CA LEU A 159 9.44 -4.27 21.26
C LEU A 159 10.56 -4.17 22.30
N GLN A 160 11.61 -4.98 22.20
CA GLN A 160 12.76 -4.89 23.11
C GLN A 160 13.67 -3.74 22.69
N THR A 161 13.92 -3.62 21.38
CA THR A 161 14.76 -2.57 20.82
C THR A 161 13.97 -1.35 20.36
N GLY A 162 12.64 -1.38 20.39
CA GLY A 162 11.77 -0.29 19.93
C GLY A 162 12.03 0.06 18.46
N SER A 163 12.30 -0.94 17.62
CA SER A 163 12.71 -0.72 16.23
C SER A 163 11.81 -1.45 15.24
N LEU A 164 11.62 -0.87 14.07
CA LEU A 164 10.96 -1.53 12.95
C LEU A 164 11.87 -2.63 12.38
N LYS A 165 11.30 -3.80 12.07
CA LYS A 165 11.98 -4.93 11.44
C LYS A 165 11.60 -4.99 9.96
N LYS A 166 12.60 -5.28 9.14
CA LYS A 166 12.39 -5.67 7.74
C LYS A 166 11.92 -7.13 7.63
N PRO A 167 11.16 -7.48 6.57
CA PRO A 167 10.59 -6.56 5.58
C PRO A 167 9.30 -5.89 6.09
N ILE A 168 9.03 -4.70 5.55
CA ILE A 168 7.71 -4.07 5.56
C ILE A 168 6.93 -4.66 4.39
N SER A 169 5.69 -5.09 4.61
CA SER A 169 4.84 -5.59 3.52
C SER A 169 3.76 -4.59 3.17
N LEU A 170 3.64 -4.27 1.88
CA LEU A 170 2.54 -3.51 1.31
C LEU A 170 1.71 -4.45 0.46
N TYR A 171 0.42 -4.44 0.70
CA TYR A 171 -0.58 -5.09 -0.12
C TYR A 171 -1.44 -4.03 -0.80
N LEU A 172 -1.62 -4.15 -2.10
CA LEU A 172 -2.59 -3.38 -2.88
C LEU A 172 -3.62 -4.35 -3.41
N GLU A 173 -4.83 -4.27 -2.90
CA GLU A 173 -5.83 -5.33 -3.03
C GLU A 173 -7.16 -4.77 -3.53
N ARG A 174 -7.86 -5.59 -4.29
CA ARG A 174 -9.22 -5.35 -4.77
C ARG A 174 -10.11 -6.47 -4.25
N LYS A 175 -11.28 -6.11 -3.73
CA LYS A 175 -12.30 -7.05 -3.29
C LYS A 175 -12.89 -7.74 -4.51
N ILE A 176 -12.96 -9.06 -4.45
CA ILE A 176 -13.47 -9.91 -5.53
C ILE A 176 -14.72 -10.69 -5.12
N SER A 177 -15.02 -10.72 -3.81
CA SER A 177 -16.24 -11.30 -3.27
C SER A 177 -16.59 -10.69 -1.92
N GLU A 178 -17.89 -10.47 -1.72
CA GLU A 178 -18.49 -10.11 -0.43
C GLU A 178 -18.47 -11.26 0.58
N ILE A 179 -18.29 -12.50 0.11
CA ILE A 179 -18.29 -13.72 0.90
C ILE A 179 -16.93 -14.40 0.79
N SER A 180 -16.33 -14.70 1.94
CA SER A 180 -15.08 -15.44 2.07
C SER A 180 -15.22 -16.85 1.52
N THR A 181 -14.23 -17.27 0.74
CA THR A 181 -14.11 -18.65 0.28
C THR A 181 -13.29 -19.52 1.23
N GLU A 182 -12.76 -18.97 2.33
CA GLU A 182 -11.87 -19.67 3.27
C GLU A 182 -10.66 -20.30 2.58
N GLY A 183 -10.17 -19.65 1.51
CA GLY A 183 -9.05 -20.13 0.70
C GLY A 183 -9.39 -21.24 -0.31
N ARG A 184 -10.66 -21.63 -0.45
CA ARG A 184 -11.08 -22.72 -1.36
C ARG A 184 -11.10 -22.33 -2.84
N ARG A 185 -10.72 -21.10 -3.21
CA ARG A 185 -10.65 -20.68 -4.64
C ARG A 185 -9.67 -21.49 -5.47
N ALA A 186 -8.68 -22.11 -4.84
CA ALA A 186 -7.76 -23.03 -5.51
C ALA A 186 -8.32 -24.46 -5.63
N ASP A 187 -9.45 -24.78 -4.98
CA ASP A 187 -9.99 -26.13 -4.93
C ASP A 187 -10.80 -26.44 -6.20
N GLY A 188 -10.47 -27.53 -6.88
CA GLY A 188 -11.33 -28.13 -7.92
C GLY A 188 -11.08 -27.72 -9.37
N GLY A 189 -10.00 -26.99 -9.68
CA GLY A 189 -9.68 -26.64 -11.07
C GLY A 189 -8.36 -25.92 -11.33
N GLY A 190 -7.51 -25.72 -10.32
CA GLY A 190 -6.29 -24.92 -10.43
C GLY A 190 -6.59 -23.43 -10.54
N LEU A 191 -5.76 -22.60 -9.91
CA LEU A 191 -5.77 -21.17 -10.20
C LEU A 191 -5.18 -20.98 -11.60
N ASP A 192 -5.91 -20.37 -12.52
CA ASP A 192 -5.40 -20.02 -13.84
C ASP A 192 -5.01 -18.53 -13.89
N ALA A 193 -4.01 -18.20 -14.71
CA ALA A 193 -3.48 -16.84 -14.80
C ALA A 193 -4.52 -15.83 -15.28
N ARG A 194 -5.49 -16.25 -16.10
CA ARG A 194 -6.53 -15.36 -16.59
C ARG A 194 -7.50 -14.99 -15.47
N SER A 195 -7.85 -15.92 -14.58
CA SER A 195 -8.68 -15.66 -13.40
C SER A 195 -7.99 -14.73 -12.42
N VAL A 196 -6.74 -15.02 -12.04
CA VAL A 196 -5.97 -14.17 -11.11
C VAL A 196 -5.82 -12.75 -11.66
N SER A 197 -5.41 -12.63 -12.93
CA SER A 197 -5.30 -11.34 -13.59
C SER A 197 -6.66 -10.62 -13.66
N GLY A 198 -7.73 -11.34 -14.00
CA GLY A 198 -9.09 -10.78 -14.02
C GLY A 198 -9.55 -10.23 -12.66
N TRP A 199 -9.19 -10.92 -11.59
CA TRP A 199 -9.49 -10.56 -10.21
C TRP A 199 -8.72 -9.34 -9.70
N ILE A 200 -7.41 -9.26 -10.00
CA ILE A 200 -6.59 -8.09 -9.69
C ILE A 200 -7.11 -6.84 -10.43
N GLY A 201 -7.47 -7.02 -11.70
CA GLY A 201 -8.03 -5.97 -12.54
C GLY A 201 -6.98 -5.01 -13.14
N PRO A 202 -7.36 -4.25 -14.19
CA PRO A 202 -6.45 -3.36 -14.90
C PRO A 202 -5.93 -2.19 -14.06
N GLU A 203 -6.70 -1.74 -13.07
CA GLU A 203 -6.37 -0.59 -12.24
C GLU A 203 -5.14 -0.87 -11.37
N LEU A 204 -5.15 -2.00 -10.65
CA LEU A 204 -4.01 -2.43 -9.85
C LEU A 204 -2.82 -2.85 -10.72
N ARG A 205 -3.04 -3.49 -11.87
CA ARG A 205 -1.96 -3.80 -12.84
C ARG A 205 -1.24 -2.54 -13.30
N ALA A 206 -1.96 -1.45 -13.57
CA ALA A 206 -1.34 -0.18 -13.95
C ALA A 206 -0.44 0.39 -12.83
N MET A 207 -0.70 0.04 -11.57
CA MET A 207 0.10 0.46 -10.41
C MET A 207 1.34 -0.40 -10.19
N GLU A 208 1.46 -1.59 -10.77
CA GLU A 208 2.60 -2.49 -10.55
C GLU A 208 3.94 -1.82 -10.86
N ASN A 209 4.00 -1.08 -11.98
CA ASN A 209 5.19 -0.31 -12.38
C ASN A 209 5.55 0.84 -11.42
N SER A 210 4.64 1.22 -10.53
CA SER A 210 4.91 2.21 -9.48
C SER A 210 5.50 1.59 -8.22
N LEU A 211 5.51 0.25 -8.10
CA LEU A 211 5.92 -0.43 -6.87
C LEU A 211 7.41 -0.28 -6.55
N ASN A 212 8.25 -0.12 -7.57
CA ASN A 212 9.69 0.13 -7.41
C ASN A 212 10.03 1.63 -7.32
N GLN A 213 9.05 2.52 -7.46
CA GLN A 213 9.30 3.96 -7.43
C GLN A 213 9.49 4.41 -5.99
N LYS A 214 10.61 5.09 -5.74
CA LYS A 214 10.83 5.75 -4.45
C LYS A 214 9.75 6.80 -4.25
N CYS A 215 8.90 6.58 -3.27
CA CYS A 215 7.80 7.48 -2.96
C CYS A 215 8.28 8.57 -1.99
N ILE A 216 8.00 9.83 -2.34
CA ILE A 216 8.27 10.95 -1.45
C ILE A 216 7.19 10.96 -0.36
N PRO A 217 7.57 10.92 0.93
CA PRO A 217 6.62 11.12 2.01
C PRO A 217 5.81 12.41 1.82
N ARG A 218 4.50 12.35 2.03
CA ARG A 218 3.64 13.54 1.95
C ARG A 218 3.18 13.95 3.33
N ASP A 219 2.82 15.23 3.45
CA ASP A 219 2.08 15.76 4.61
C ASP A 219 2.80 15.66 5.98
N LEU A 220 4.15 15.72 5.97
CA LEU A 220 4.95 15.63 7.19
C LEU A 220 4.80 16.82 8.14
N GLY A 221 4.31 17.96 7.64
CA GLY A 221 4.09 19.15 8.47
C GLY A 221 3.08 18.95 9.60
N THR A 222 2.23 17.91 9.50
CA THR A 222 1.28 17.53 10.54
C THR A 222 1.89 16.68 11.66
N LEU A 223 3.08 16.12 11.43
CA LEU A 223 3.81 15.38 12.45
C LEU A 223 4.55 16.39 13.32
N GLU A 224 4.12 16.55 14.57
CA GLU A 224 4.76 17.43 15.55
C GLU A 224 6.23 17.00 15.79
N GLY A 225 7.16 17.57 15.02
CA GLY A 225 8.57 17.80 15.36
C GLY A 225 9.52 16.60 15.58
N ASN A 226 9.05 15.35 15.65
CA ASN A 226 9.87 14.26 16.20
C ASN A 226 10.00 13.00 15.33
N ALA A 227 9.38 12.94 14.14
CA ALA A 227 9.58 11.78 13.26
C ALA A 227 11.04 11.72 12.76
N LYS A 228 11.86 10.89 13.41
CA LYS A 228 13.29 10.71 13.06
C LYS A 228 13.47 9.96 11.75
N HIS A 229 12.51 9.10 11.42
CA HIS A 229 12.54 8.28 10.22
C HIS A 229 11.21 8.37 9.51
N THR A 230 11.26 8.58 8.19
CA THR A 230 10.09 8.72 7.35
C THR A 230 10.42 8.25 5.94
N PHE A 231 9.53 7.47 5.35
CA PHE A 231 9.64 7.04 3.96
C PHE A 231 8.23 6.90 3.36
N GLY A 232 8.16 7.10 2.04
CA GLY A 232 6.94 6.85 1.28
C GLY A 232 6.95 5.42 0.76
N LEU A 233 5.75 4.87 0.61
CA LEU A 233 5.48 3.63 -0.09
C LEU A 233 4.48 3.88 -1.23
N PRO A 234 4.45 3.00 -2.25
CA PRO A 234 3.48 3.08 -3.34
C PRO A 234 2.04 3.10 -2.87
N GLY A 235 1.16 3.57 -3.76
CA GLY A 235 -0.24 3.81 -3.40
C GLY A 235 -0.42 5.04 -2.52
N SER A 236 0.55 5.93 -2.41
CA SER A 236 0.50 7.13 -1.54
C SER A 236 0.42 6.83 -0.04
N VAL A 237 1.09 5.75 0.36
CA VAL A 237 1.28 5.41 1.77
C VAL A 237 2.51 6.15 2.30
N THR A 238 2.43 6.74 3.48
CA THR A 238 3.62 7.24 4.19
C THR A 238 3.75 6.49 5.50
N VAL A 239 4.98 6.07 5.84
CA VAL A 239 5.30 5.52 7.15
C VAL A 239 6.34 6.41 7.79
N ALA A 240 6.07 6.85 9.00
CA ALA A 240 7.01 7.52 9.85
C ALA A 240 7.09 6.80 11.19
N PHE A 241 8.24 6.88 11.84
CA PHE A 241 8.38 6.38 13.20
C PHE A 241 9.39 7.18 13.99
N ASP A 242 9.17 7.19 15.29
CA ASP A 242 10.09 7.73 16.27
C ASP A 242 10.22 6.75 17.43
N ARG A 243 11.43 6.74 17.98
CA ARG A 243 11.78 6.01 19.19
C ARG A 243 12.18 7.01 20.25
N ASP A 244 11.42 7.01 21.33
CA ASP A 244 11.87 7.50 22.62
C ASP A 244 12.32 6.30 23.47
N GLU A 245 13.16 6.50 24.49
CA GLU A 245 13.88 5.45 25.22
C GLU A 245 13.02 4.23 25.65
N LYS A 246 11.70 4.42 25.80
CA LYS A 246 10.74 3.39 26.23
C LYS A 246 9.50 3.24 25.33
N ASP A 247 9.34 4.12 24.34
CA ASP A 247 8.11 4.24 23.56
C ASP A 247 8.43 4.14 22.07
N LEU A 248 7.69 3.28 21.36
CA LEU A 248 7.67 3.25 19.90
C LEU A 248 6.42 4.00 19.44
N THR A 249 6.61 5.04 18.63
CA THR A 249 5.50 5.70 17.94
C THR A 249 5.61 5.46 16.45
N LEU A 250 4.55 4.91 15.85
CA LEU A 250 4.42 4.73 14.40
C LEU A 250 3.34 5.67 13.90
N TRP A 251 3.58 6.27 12.75
CA TRP A 251 2.59 7.01 11.99
C TRP A 251 2.49 6.39 10.61
N ILE A 252 1.27 6.01 10.23
CA ILE A 252 1.01 5.46 8.91
C ILE A 252 -0.10 6.28 8.31
N SER A 253 0.14 6.78 7.11
CA SER A 253 -0.85 7.56 6.40
C SER A 253 -1.15 7.04 5.01
N GLN A 254 -2.37 7.33 4.57
CA GLN A 254 -2.84 7.06 3.24
C GLN A 254 -3.40 8.36 2.68
N ALA A 255 -2.76 8.88 1.63
CA ALA A 255 -3.26 10.05 0.91
C ALA A 255 -4.33 9.65 -0.10
N CYS A 256 -5.34 10.50 -0.24
CA CYS A 256 -6.45 10.37 -1.16
C CYS A 256 -6.93 11.78 -1.55
N PHE A 257 -6.69 12.18 -2.80
CA PHE A 257 -6.94 13.54 -3.30
C PHE A 257 -6.16 14.60 -2.50
N ASP A 258 -6.87 15.56 -1.92
CA ASP A 258 -6.40 16.63 -1.05
C ASP A 258 -6.46 16.25 0.44
N GLN A 259 -6.86 15.01 0.76
CA GLN A 259 -6.98 14.52 2.12
C GLN A 259 -5.94 13.43 2.41
N CYS A 260 -5.46 13.40 3.65
CA CYS A 260 -4.60 12.33 4.14
C CYS A 260 -5.17 11.82 5.47
N ARG A 261 -5.33 10.50 5.60
CA ARG A 261 -5.64 9.91 6.91
C ARG A 261 -4.35 9.46 7.56
N TRP A 262 -4.07 9.99 8.74
CA TRP A 262 -3.00 9.52 9.60
C TRP A 262 -3.55 8.59 10.67
N ILE A 263 -2.84 7.49 10.90
CA ILE A 263 -2.99 6.61 12.05
C ILE A 263 -1.69 6.74 12.84
N GLU A 264 -1.81 7.15 14.09
CA GLU A 264 -0.71 7.04 15.04
C GLU A 264 -0.94 5.84 15.95
N LEU A 265 0.14 5.09 16.15
CA LEU A 265 0.21 3.91 17.00
C LEU A 265 1.31 4.14 18.03
N LYS A 266 0.96 4.17 19.30
CA LYS A 266 1.93 4.25 20.40
C LYS A 266 2.01 2.92 21.11
N CYS A 267 3.20 2.36 21.22
CA CYS A 267 3.47 1.23 22.09
C CYS A 267 4.18 1.71 23.36
N ARG A 268 3.49 1.62 24.50
CA ARG A 268 4.02 1.94 25.84
C ARG A 268 3.88 0.75 26.76
N ASN A 269 4.96 0.31 27.40
CA ASN A 269 4.93 -0.85 28.30
C ASN A 269 4.30 -2.10 27.64
N ARG A 270 4.60 -2.35 26.36
CA ARG A 270 4.02 -3.43 25.53
C ARG A 270 2.50 -3.35 25.32
N LYS A 271 1.88 -2.21 25.60
CA LYS A 271 0.48 -1.94 25.27
C LYS A 271 0.42 -0.97 24.11
N TRP A 272 -0.40 -1.31 23.13
CA TRP A 272 -0.63 -0.49 21.96
C TRP A 272 -1.86 0.39 22.15
N GLU A 273 -1.74 1.64 21.72
CA GLU A 273 -2.82 2.61 21.63
C GLU A 273 -2.84 3.18 20.21
N ALA A 274 -4.02 3.40 19.65
CA ALA A 274 -4.18 3.98 18.33
C ALA A 274 -5.03 5.25 18.38
N ARG A 275 -4.66 6.24 17.59
CA ARG A 275 -5.50 7.39 17.26
C ARG A 275 -5.40 7.71 15.78
N SER A 276 -6.40 8.40 15.24
CA SER A 276 -6.35 8.89 13.86
C SER A 276 -6.75 10.34 13.77
N TRP A 277 -6.32 11.00 12.72
CA TRP A 277 -6.86 12.28 12.30
C TRP A 277 -6.85 12.39 10.77
N LEU A 278 -7.68 13.30 10.27
CA LEU A 278 -7.65 13.74 8.88
C LEU A 278 -6.76 14.98 8.77
N GLY A 279 -5.76 14.90 7.91
CA GLY A 279 -4.96 16.04 7.46
C GLY A 279 -5.44 16.51 6.09
N THR A 280 -5.25 17.80 5.82
CA THR A 280 -5.38 18.36 4.47
C THR A 280 -3.99 18.47 3.87
N ILE A 281 -3.80 17.90 2.67
CA ILE A 281 -2.53 17.95 1.95
C ILE A 281 -2.36 19.39 1.45
N THR A 282 -1.54 20.16 2.15
CA THR A 282 -1.15 21.51 1.71
C THR A 282 -0.05 21.39 0.66
N SER A 283 -0.33 21.93 -0.54
CA SER A 283 0.58 21.94 -1.70
C SER A 283 1.71 22.94 -1.55
#